data_AF-A0A836ZQ98-F1
#
_entry.id   AF-A0A836ZQ98-F1
#
_cell.length_a   1.000
_cell.length_b   1.000
_cell.length_c   1.000
_cell.angle_alpha   90.00
_cell.angle_beta   90.00
_cell.angle_gamma   90.00
#
_symmetry.space_group_name_H-M   'P 1'
#
loop_
_entity.id
_entity.type
_entity.pdbx_description
1 polymer ?
#
loop_
_entity_poly.entity_id
_entity_poly.type
_entity_poly.pdbx_seq_one_letter_code
_entity_poly.pdbx_strand_id
1 'polypeptide(L)'
;MVVSTDIGDDIDDAFALGLLLRSPQLQVLGIASAWGDTTLRAQLLQRLLQQAGRSEIPLAVGAHTISSIAFSQARWAAKGQVPAALPDAAAMILQQARQHPGEVTLLVLGPMTDAALAQQRDPAGFAKLKRVV
;
A
#
# COMPACT_ATOMS: atom_id res chain seq x y z
N MET A 1 -1.64 -8.29 7.68
CA MET A 1 -1.91 -8.13 6.23
C MET A 1 -1.07 -7.02 5.66
N VAL A 2 -0.76 -7.08 4.38
CA VAL A 2 -0.16 -5.98 3.61
C VAL A 2 -1.24 -5.42 2.69
N VAL A 3 -1.32 -4.10 2.55
CA VAL A 3 -2.32 -3.43 1.70
C VAL A 3 -1.61 -2.75 0.54
N SER A 4 -2.13 -2.91 -0.68
CA SER A 4 -1.75 -2.15 -1.88
C SER A 4 -2.96 -1.34 -2.32
N THR A 5 -2.78 -0.04 -2.55
CA THR A 5 -3.89 0.92 -2.72
C THR A 5 -3.50 2.05 -3.67
N ASP A 6 -4.40 2.42 -4.56
CA ASP A 6 -4.29 3.58 -5.46
C ASP A 6 -5.12 4.77 -4.96
N ILE A 7 -5.23 4.91 -3.64
CA ILE A 7 -5.91 6.02 -2.97
C ILE A 7 -5.62 7.39 -3.58
N GLY A 8 -6.67 8.20 -3.73
CA GLY A 8 -6.55 9.63 -3.98
C GLY A 8 -7.21 10.13 -5.25
N ASP A 9 -7.62 9.23 -6.15
CA ASP A 9 -8.37 9.60 -7.35
C ASP A 9 -9.87 9.77 -7.01
N ASP A 10 -10.41 8.89 -6.17
CA ASP A 10 -11.71 8.97 -5.49
C ASP A 10 -11.62 8.49 -4.02
N ILE A 11 -12.75 8.17 -3.40
CA ILE A 11 -12.90 8.10 -1.92
C ILE A 11 -12.91 6.69 -1.33
N ASP A 12 -13.11 5.66 -2.14
CA ASP A 12 -13.38 4.30 -1.67
C ASP A 12 -12.18 3.68 -0.96
N ASP A 13 -10.96 3.85 -1.47
CA ASP A 13 -9.72 3.40 -0.83
C ASP A 13 -9.50 4.07 0.52
N ALA A 14 -9.79 5.38 0.61
CA ALA A 14 -9.71 6.12 1.87
C ALA A 14 -10.72 5.59 2.89
N PHE A 15 -11.92 5.24 2.44
CA PHE A 15 -12.96 4.65 3.28
C PHE A 15 -12.59 3.23 3.74
N ALA A 16 -12.10 2.39 2.83
CA ALA A 16 -11.64 1.03 3.10
C ALA A 16 -10.48 1.02 4.10
N LEU A 17 -9.47 1.88 3.91
CA LEU A 17 -8.39 2.06 4.87
C LEU A 17 -8.90 2.56 6.22
N GLY A 18 -9.84 3.50 6.24
CA GLY A 18 -10.46 3.99 7.48
C GLY A 18 -11.10 2.86 8.30
N LEU A 19 -11.86 1.96 7.65
CA LEU A 19 -12.44 0.78 8.30
C LEU A 19 -11.37 -0.19 8.81
N LEU A 20 -10.38 -0.46 7.97
CA LEU A 20 -9.29 -1.39 8.26
C LEU A 20 -8.44 -0.91 9.45
N LEU A 21 -8.14 0.40 9.54
CA LEU A 21 -7.40 1.00 10.65
C LEU A 21 -8.20 1.02 11.97
N ARG A 22 -9.53 0.90 11.92
CA ARG A 22 -10.41 0.85 13.09
C ARG A 22 -10.77 -0.57 13.52
N SER A 23 -10.46 -1.59 12.71
CA SER A 23 -10.82 -2.97 13.01
C SER A 23 -9.84 -3.59 14.03
N PRO A 24 -10.31 -4.05 15.20
CA PRO A 24 -9.46 -4.74 16.17
C PRO A 24 -9.07 -6.16 15.74
N GLN A 25 -9.76 -6.71 14.74
CA GLN A 25 -9.55 -8.07 14.24
C GLN A 25 -8.46 -8.14 13.17
N LEU A 26 -8.04 -6.99 12.61
CA LEU A 26 -7.11 -6.90 11.51
C LEU A 26 -5.83 -6.20 11.94
N GLN A 27 -4.70 -6.86 11.71
CA GLN A 27 -3.39 -6.25 11.90
C GLN A 27 -2.79 -5.85 10.55
N VAL A 28 -2.49 -4.56 10.40
CA VAL A 28 -1.83 -3.99 9.23
C VAL A 28 -0.33 -4.02 9.43
N LEU A 29 0.38 -4.75 8.59
CA LEU A 29 1.84 -4.91 8.65
C LEU A 29 2.57 -3.88 7.78
N GLY A 30 1.88 -3.30 6.81
CA GLY A 30 2.39 -2.25 5.93
C GLY A 30 1.37 -1.89 4.86
N ILE A 31 1.53 -0.69 4.29
CA ILE A 31 0.68 -0.17 3.21
C ILE A 31 1.59 0.35 2.09
N ALA A 32 1.31 -0.06 0.86
CA ALA A 32 2.01 0.38 -0.34
C ALA A 32 1.09 1.22 -1.22
N SER A 33 1.58 2.38 -1.69
CA SER A 33 0.90 3.13 -2.74
C SER A 33 1.08 2.46 -4.10
N ALA A 34 0.03 2.42 -4.91
CA ALA A 34 0.02 1.86 -6.26
C ALA A 34 -0.52 2.88 -7.27
N TRP A 35 -0.20 2.66 -8.55
CA TRP A 35 -0.74 3.39 -9.71
C TRP A 35 -0.46 4.90 -9.79
N GLY A 36 -0.15 5.40 -10.99
CA GLY A 36 0.10 6.82 -11.23
C GLY A 36 1.31 7.35 -10.46
N ASP A 37 1.15 8.54 -9.87
CA ASP A 37 2.15 9.15 -8.98
C ASP A 37 2.13 8.47 -7.60
N THR A 38 2.80 7.33 -7.51
CA THR A 38 2.87 6.51 -6.29
C THR A 38 3.59 7.24 -5.15
N THR A 39 4.47 8.20 -5.43
CA THR A 39 5.13 9.00 -4.38
C THR A 39 4.13 9.97 -3.75
N LEU A 40 3.37 10.69 -4.56
CA LEU A 40 2.32 11.59 -4.06
C LEU A 40 1.23 10.83 -3.30
N ARG A 41 0.87 9.62 -3.76
CA ARG A 41 -0.06 8.74 -3.02
C ARG A 41 0.52 8.28 -1.69
N ALA A 42 1.82 7.99 -1.60
CA ALA A 42 2.45 7.68 -0.31
C ALA A 42 2.42 8.88 0.65
N GLN A 43 2.54 10.11 0.15
CA GLN A 43 2.33 11.31 0.97
C GLN A 43 0.89 11.44 1.47
N LEU A 44 -0.09 11.10 0.64
CA LEU A 44 -1.50 11.02 1.04
C LEU A 44 -1.69 9.98 2.16
N LEU A 45 -1.16 8.76 1.98
CA LEU A 45 -1.21 7.70 2.99
C LEU A 45 -0.57 8.13 4.30
N GLN A 46 0.59 8.79 4.25
CA GLN A 46 1.26 9.31 5.45
C GLN A 46 0.36 10.28 6.22
N ARG A 47 -0.30 11.21 5.53
CA ARG A 47 -1.23 12.13 6.18
C ARG A 47 -2.45 11.42 6.75
N LEU A 48 -3.00 10.45 6.02
CA LEU A 48 -4.15 9.66 6.48
C LEU A 48 -3.82 8.89 7.76
N LEU A 49 -2.69 8.19 7.77
CA LEU A 49 -2.19 7.46 8.95
C LEU A 49 -1.95 8.41 10.13
N GLN A 50 -1.37 9.59 9.89
CA GLN A 50 -1.17 10.59 10.92
C GLN A 50 -2.50 11.05 11.54
N GLN A 51 -3.52 11.33 10.73
CA GLN A 51 -4.85 11.72 11.21
C GLN A 51 -5.56 10.58 11.95
N ALA A 52 -5.30 9.33 11.55
CA ALA A 52 -5.83 8.14 12.22
C ALA A 52 -5.09 7.78 13.51
N GLY A 53 -3.97 8.45 13.83
CA GLY A 53 -3.11 8.09 14.96
C GLY A 53 -2.39 6.74 14.76
N ARG A 54 -2.08 6.39 13.51
CA ARG A 54 -1.50 5.10 13.09
C ARG A 54 -0.19 5.25 12.30
N SER A 55 0.59 6.27 12.64
CA SER A 55 1.86 6.61 11.97
C SER A 55 2.95 5.53 12.11
N GLU A 56 2.77 4.55 13.00
CA GLU A 56 3.67 3.42 13.17
C GLU A 56 3.61 2.40 12.02
N ILE A 57 2.55 2.43 11.20
CA ILE A 57 2.38 1.49 10.09
C ILE A 57 3.40 1.82 8.99
N PRO A 58 4.26 0.87 8.58
CA PRO A 58 5.24 1.11 7.53
C PRO A 58 4.58 1.42 6.18
N LEU A 59 5.17 2.38 5.47
CA LEU A 59 4.79 2.71 4.09
C LEU A 59 5.80 2.18 3.09
N ALA A 60 5.32 1.78 1.92
CA ALA A 60 6.11 1.49 0.73
C ALA A 60 5.58 2.26 -0.48
N VAL A 61 6.42 2.39 -1.50
CA VAL A 61 6.07 3.03 -2.77
C VAL A 61 6.09 1.96 -3.86
N GLY A 62 4.98 1.85 -4.59
CA GLY A 62 4.86 0.97 -5.74
C GLY A 62 5.45 1.57 -7.02
N ALA A 63 5.48 0.76 -8.07
CA ALA A 63 5.98 1.18 -9.37
C ALA A 63 5.18 2.39 -9.91
N HIS A 64 5.89 3.43 -10.34
CA HIS A 64 5.27 4.57 -11.00
C HIS A 64 4.66 4.13 -12.34
N THR A 65 3.40 4.49 -12.59
CA THR A 65 2.71 4.20 -13.86
C THR A 65 2.16 5.48 -14.49
N ILE A 66 1.75 5.39 -15.76
CA ILE A 66 1.08 6.51 -16.44
C ILE A 66 -0.43 6.33 -16.22
N SER A 67 -1.06 7.35 -15.63
CA SER A 67 -2.51 7.42 -15.47
C SER A 67 -3.05 8.65 -16.18
N SER A 68 -4.16 8.50 -16.89
CA SER A 68 -4.96 9.62 -17.40
C SER A 68 -6.02 10.08 -16.41
N ILE A 69 -6.20 9.37 -15.29
CA ILE A 69 -7.14 9.71 -14.23
C ILE A 69 -6.51 10.82 -13.38
N ALA A 70 -7.30 11.85 -13.11
CA ALA A 70 -6.84 12.97 -12.29
C ALA A 70 -6.75 12.56 -10.81
N PHE A 71 -5.61 12.80 -10.20
CA PHE A 71 -5.43 12.68 -8.76
C PHE A 71 -6.17 13.83 -8.05
N SER A 72 -7.47 13.63 -7.80
CA SER A 72 -8.37 14.67 -7.28
C SER A 72 -7.97 15.22 -5.91
N GLN A 73 -7.26 14.41 -5.10
CA GLN A 73 -6.81 14.77 -3.75
C GLN A 73 -5.35 15.26 -3.68
N ALA A 74 -4.69 15.49 -4.82
CA ALA A 74 -3.28 15.89 -4.91
C ALA A 74 -2.90 17.09 -4.01
N ARG A 75 -3.77 18.11 -3.92
CA ARG A 75 -3.51 19.30 -3.09
C ARG A 75 -3.41 18.98 -1.60
N TRP A 76 -4.14 17.99 -1.12
CA TRP A 76 -4.04 17.53 0.26
C TRP A 76 -2.84 16.60 0.42
N ALA A 77 -2.63 15.68 -0.53
CA ALA A 77 -1.49 14.76 -0.57
C ALA A 77 -0.15 15.48 -0.48
N ALA A 78 0.05 16.55 -1.27
CA ALA A 78 1.30 17.31 -1.37
C ALA A 78 1.76 17.98 -0.06
N LYS A 79 0.91 17.97 0.98
CA LYS A 79 1.27 18.43 2.33
C LYS A 79 1.84 17.31 3.21
N GLY A 80 1.95 16.09 2.69
CA GLY A 80 2.49 14.92 3.38
C GLY A 80 4.01 14.90 3.27
N GLN A 81 4.65 14.29 4.26
CA GLN A 81 6.11 14.20 4.30
C GLN A 81 6.50 12.73 4.48
N VAL A 82 7.08 12.17 3.43
CA VAL A 82 7.67 10.84 3.43
C VAL A 82 9.19 10.96 3.36
N PRO A 83 9.95 9.99 3.91
CA PRO A 83 11.39 9.91 3.69
C PRO A 83 11.74 9.92 2.20
N ALA A 84 12.93 10.42 1.86
CA ALA A 84 13.41 10.48 0.48
C ALA A 84 13.47 9.09 -0.19
N ALA A 85 13.67 8.05 0.60
CA ALA A 85 13.65 6.67 0.15
C ALA A 85 12.70 5.86 1.04
N LEU A 86 11.54 5.50 0.48
CA LEU A 86 10.66 4.48 1.03
C LEU A 86 11.01 3.12 0.40
N PRO A 87 10.72 2.00 1.09
CA PRO A 87 10.88 0.68 0.52
C PRO A 87 9.98 0.49 -0.70
N ASP A 88 10.45 -0.33 -1.65
CA ASP A 88 9.69 -0.80 -2.81
C ASP A 88 8.52 -1.69 -2.39
N ALA A 89 7.34 -1.51 -2.99
CA ALA A 89 6.12 -2.25 -2.64
C ALA A 89 6.27 -3.76 -2.82
N ALA A 90 6.85 -4.20 -3.95
CA ALA A 90 7.09 -5.62 -4.20
C ALA A 90 8.06 -6.22 -3.16
N ALA A 91 9.09 -5.47 -2.77
CA ALA A 91 10.00 -5.87 -1.69
C ALA A 91 9.28 -5.98 -0.34
N MET A 92 8.41 -5.04 0.03
CA MET A 92 7.61 -5.11 1.25
C MET A 92 6.71 -6.37 1.27
N ILE A 93 6.01 -6.64 0.15
CA ILE A 93 5.14 -7.82 0.02
C ILE A 93 5.95 -9.10 0.26
N LEU A 94 7.08 -9.26 -0.44
CA LEU A 94 7.94 -10.44 -0.32
C LEU A 94 8.58 -10.56 1.08
N GLN A 95 9.00 -9.44 1.67
CA GLN A 95 9.57 -9.42 3.01
C GLN A 95 8.55 -9.93 4.03
N GLN A 96 7.33 -9.40 4.01
CA GLN A 96 6.27 -9.80 4.94
C GLN A 96 5.84 -11.25 4.71
N ALA A 97 5.71 -11.70 3.47
CA ALA A 97 5.42 -13.09 3.14
C ALA A 97 6.49 -14.07 3.65
N ARG A 98 7.77 -13.67 3.60
CA ARG A 98 8.89 -14.48 4.11
C ARG A 98 8.96 -14.50 5.64
N GLN A 99 8.66 -13.38 6.29
CA GLN A 99 8.66 -13.25 7.75
C GLN A 99 7.48 -13.99 8.39
N HIS A 100 6.34 -14.09 7.70
CA HIS A 100 5.09 -14.65 8.20
C HIS A 100 4.45 -15.61 7.17
N PRO A 101 5.10 -16.75 6.87
CA PRO A 101 4.66 -17.67 5.81
C PRO A 101 3.29 -18.30 6.15
N GLY A 102 2.35 -18.26 5.21
CA GLY A 102 1.00 -18.78 5.35
C GLY A 102 0.06 -17.91 6.18
N GLU A 103 0.52 -16.75 6.67
CA GLU A 103 -0.24 -15.87 7.57
C GLU A 103 -0.65 -14.56 6.89
N VAL A 104 0.21 -14.01 6.02
CA VAL A 104 -0.04 -12.71 5.38
C VAL A 104 -1.11 -12.82 4.30
N THR A 105 -2.22 -12.12 4.49
CA THR A 105 -3.11 -11.74 3.38
C THR A 105 -2.58 -10.47 2.72
N LEU A 106 -2.43 -10.49 1.40
CA LEU A 106 -2.22 -9.29 0.58
C LEU A 106 -3.59 -8.78 0.14
N LEU A 107 -3.98 -7.60 0.60
CA LEU A 107 -5.21 -6.92 0.16
C LEU A 107 -4.84 -5.94 -0.95
N VAL A 108 -5.43 -6.10 -2.12
CA VAL A 108 -5.21 -5.22 -3.27
C VAL A 108 -6.48 -4.42 -3.56
N LEU A 109 -6.41 -3.11 -3.32
CA LEU A 109 -7.52 -2.18 -3.55
C LEU A 109 -7.45 -1.48 -4.92
N GLY A 110 -6.33 -1.64 -5.65
CA GLY A 110 -6.10 -1.03 -6.96
C GLY A 110 -5.48 -1.99 -7.98
N PRO A 111 -4.78 -1.46 -9.00
CA PRO A 111 -4.07 -2.28 -9.98
C PRO A 111 -3.00 -3.20 -9.36
N MET A 112 -2.95 -4.46 -9.79
CA MET A 112 -2.07 -5.51 -9.24
C MET A 112 -0.59 -5.42 -9.67
N THR A 113 -0.11 -4.25 -10.11
CA THR A 113 1.24 -4.07 -10.67
C THR A 113 2.32 -4.58 -9.71
N ASP A 114 2.30 -4.15 -8.45
CA ASP A 114 3.33 -4.54 -7.47
C ASP A 114 3.20 -6.00 -7.01
N ALA A 115 1.99 -6.55 -7.03
CA ALA A 115 1.77 -7.97 -6.77
C ALA A 115 2.37 -8.82 -7.90
N ALA A 116 2.18 -8.42 -9.15
CA ALA A 116 2.78 -9.07 -10.31
C ALA A 116 4.32 -8.95 -10.28
N LEU A 117 4.85 -7.77 -9.96
CA LEU A 117 6.30 -7.57 -9.80
C LEU A 117 6.88 -8.44 -8.67
N ALA A 118 6.19 -8.55 -7.54
CA ALA A 118 6.59 -9.43 -6.43
C ALA A 118 6.61 -10.90 -6.88
N GLN A 119 5.57 -11.35 -7.56
CA GLN A 119 5.47 -12.71 -8.09
C GLN A 119 6.56 -13.03 -9.12
N GLN A 120 6.85 -12.10 -10.05
CA GLN A 120 7.90 -12.28 -11.06
C GLN A 120 9.29 -12.28 -10.43
N ARG A 121 9.52 -11.42 -9.43
CA ARG A 121 10.81 -11.30 -8.74
C ARG A 121 11.13 -12.54 -7.89
N ASP A 122 10.16 -13.09 -7.18
CA ASP A 122 10.33 -14.29 -6.36
C ASP A 122 9.02 -15.09 -6.25
N PRO A 123 8.77 -16.02 -7.19
CA PRO A 123 7.57 -16.85 -7.17
C PRO A 123 7.43 -17.68 -5.89
N ALA A 124 8.54 -18.20 -5.35
CA ALA A 124 8.53 -19.05 -4.16
C ALA A 124 8.24 -18.25 -2.89
N GLY A 125 8.78 -17.03 -2.78
CA GLY A 125 8.46 -16.09 -1.71
C GLY A 125 7.02 -15.60 -1.79
N PHE A 126 6.54 -15.27 -2.99
CA PHE A 126 5.16 -14.84 -3.22
C PHE A 126 4.15 -15.94 -2.84
N ALA A 127 4.46 -17.21 -3.14
CA ALA A 127 3.65 -18.37 -2.76
C ALA A 127 3.52 -18.57 -1.23
N LYS A 128 4.31 -17.87 -0.41
CA LYS A 128 4.17 -17.88 1.05
C LYS A 128 3.04 -16.97 1.55
N LEU A 129 2.43 -16.15 0.70
CA LEU A 129 1.22 -15.42 1.08
C LEU A 129 0.10 -16.43 1.40
N LYS A 130 -0.70 -16.12 2.42
CA LYS A 130 -1.89 -16.90 2.76
C LYS A 130 -2.92 -16.87 1.63
N ARG A 131 -3.13 -15.68 1.07
CA ARG A 131 -4.04 -15.37 -0.04
C ARG A 131 -3.83 -13.93 -0.52
N VAL A 132 -4.27 -13.68 -1.74
CA VAL A 132 -4.49 -12.35 -2.30
C VAL A 132 -6.00 -12.12 -2.33
N VAL A 133 -6.45 -10.97 -1.82
CA VAL A 133 -7.85 -10.53 -1.82
C VAL A 133 -7.96 -9.23 -2.58
#